data_AF-A0AAV9CBW5-F1
#
_entry.id   AF-A0AAV9CBW5-F1
#
_cell.length_a   1.000
_cell.length_b   1.000
_cell.length_c   1.000
_cell.angle_alpha   90.00
_cell.angle_beta   90.00
_cell.angle_gamma   90.00
#
_symmetry.space_group_name_H-M   'P 1'
#
loop_
_entity.id
_entity.type
_entity.pdbx_description
1 polymer ?
#
loop_
_entity_poly.entity_id
_entity_poly.type
_entity_poly.pdbx_seq_one_letter_code
_entity_poly.pdbx_strand_id
1 'polypeptide(L)'
;MTTAHDTLSSSLLGHRAPSDPKPSRRAWTVASSILVIASLLLLLVFGVIVTNDVDGPKKWLSEGETEVVESENGVVAADDGRCSAIGAEALRVGGHAVDAAVAVALCVGVVNPMSSGIGGGGFIVVRSAETAVAEAFDARETAPSAASQVRAGDTRRPGLRSVFTRDDKILKAGDMCSNPELARSLEAVSEEGPKAFYDGWVGEKLVEDVKAAGGVITKEDLKGYRVEVSKAMEVDVMGFKILGMPLPSSGTLGMSLVLNVLGSYGSPDAVKGSLGVHRLIEALKHMFAMRMNLGDSNFVNATSYERDMLSKSFAEKVQHKIFDNTTFDPGYYLTRWSQLRDHGTSHFCVVDADRNAVSMTTTVNYYFGARMLSPSTGIVLNNEMDDFSTPTERTPDKLPPAPANFIEPNKRPLSSMTPIIVLKNDQLAGVVGGSGGLYIIPAVIQVFLNHFVLEMEPLSAVQQPRVYHKLVPNEVLYENWTVIDGERIELSLKTRDFLKQRGHSLEPHEGGAICQLIVQNLQKSVDDGVHGGRRFGATSNRVFHGMLTAVSDPRKDGRPAGV
;
A
#
# COMPACT_ATOMS: atom_id res chain seq x y z
N MET A 1 37.44 9.97 -3.96
CA MET A 1 37.26 8.57 -3.52
C MET A 1 35.83 8.19 -3.85
N THR A 2 35.65 7.44 -4.93
CA THR A 2 34.36 6.97 -5.47
C THR A 2 34.08 5.59 -4.90
N THR A 3 33.06 5.45 -4.05
CA THR A 3 32.66 4.18 -3.44
C THR A 3 31.28 3.76 -3.93
N ALA A 4 31.28 2.70 -4.74
CA ALA A 4 30.35 1.57 -4.73
C ALA A 4 28.91 1.82 -4.22
N HIS A 5 28.04 2.40 -5.04
CA HIS A 5 26.58 2.26 -4.88
C HIS A 5 25.80 2.09 -6.21
N ASP A 6 26.45 2.17 -7.37
CA ASP A 6 25.76 2.13 -8.69
C ASP A 6 25.54 0.72 -9.28
N THR A 7 25.78 -0.37 -8.55
CA THR A 7 25.71 -1.74 -9.12
C THR A 7 24.56 -2.61 -8.63
N LEU A 8 23.57 -2.08 -7.89
CA LEU A 8 22.49 -2.91 -7.33
C LEU A 8 21.05 -2.61 -7.83
N SER A 9 20.82 -1.71 -8.78
CA SER A 9 19.44 -1.45 -9.29
C SER A 9 19.07 -2.17 -10.59
N SER A 10 19.88 -3.11 -11.09
CA SER A 10 19.63 -3.76 -12.40
C SER A 10 18.90 -5.11 -12.32
N SER A 11 18.76 -5.72 -11.15
CA SER A 11 18.17 -7.08 -11.02
C SER A 11 16.64 -7.10 -10.90
N LEU A 12 15.99 -5.95 -10.70
CA LEU A 12 14.54 -5.83 -10.66
C LEU A 12 13.89 -5.54 -12.02
N LEU A 13 14.68 -5.04 -12.96
CA LEU A 13 14.26 -4.82 -14.34
C LEU A 13 14.83 -5.99 -15.14
N GLY A 14 13.98 -6.91 -15.59
CA GLY A 14 14.41 -8.07 -16.40
C GLY A 14 15.36 -7.66 -17.52
N HIS A 15 16.35 -8.51 -17.82
CA HIS A 15 17.39 -8.18 -18.79
C HIS A 15 16.81 -7.93 -20.19
N ARG A 16 16.86 -6.68 -20.66
CA ARG A 16 16.57 -6.32 -22.05
C ARG A 16 17.75 -6.74 -22.94
N ALA A 17 17.48 -7.50 -24.00
CA ALA A 17 18.47 -7.77 -25.05
C ALA A 17 18.82 -6.45 -25.80
N PRO A 18 20.11 -6.18 -26.09
CA PRO A 18 20.48 -4.97 -26.83
C PRO A 18 20.02 -5.05 -28.29
N SER A 19 19.32 -4.03 -28.76
CA SER A 19 18.97 -3.85 -30.17
C SER A 19 20.20 -3.41 -30.99
N ASP A 20 20.40 -4.04 -32.15
CA ASP A 20 21.50 -3.74 -33.09
C ASP A 20 21.57 -2.26 -33.52
N PRO A 21 22.79 -1.72 -33.76
CA PRO A 21 22.98 -0.33 -34.13
C PRO A 21 22.63 -0.08 -35.60
N LYS A 22 21.81 0.95 -35.86
CA LYS A 22 21.63 1.49 -37.22
C LYS A 22 22.89 2.25 -37.67
N PRO A 23 23.35 2.09 -38.92
CA PRO A 23 24.53 2.78 -39.42
C PRO A 23 24.27 4.26 -39.73
N SER A 24 25.35 5.04 -39.64
CA SER A 24 25.40 6.49 -39.70
C SER A 24 25.43 7.07 -41.13
N ARG A 25 25.10 8.37 -41.18
CA ARG A 25 24.81 9.24 -42.33
C ARG A 25 25.97 9.42 -43.33
N ARG A 26 25.65 9.63 -44.62
CA ARG A 26 25.82 10.95 -45.31
C ARG A 26 25.42 10.99 -46.79
N ALA A 27 24.87 12.16 -47.13
CA ALA A 27 24.77 12.84 -48.44
C ALA A 27 23.84 12.26 -49.49
N TRP A 28 22.82 13.03 -49.89
CA TRP A 28 22.68 13.67 -51.20
C TRP A 28 21.57 14.73 -51.10
N THR A 29 21.95 15.99 -51.29
CA THR A 29 21.09 17.18 -51.34
C THR A 29 20.52 17.38 -52.74
N VAL A 30 19.41 18.14 -52.80
CA VAL A 30 18.72 18.71 -53.98
C VAL A 30 17.53 17.88 -54.52
N ALA A 31 16.46 17.79 -53.72
CA ALA A 31 15.06 17.67 -54.20
C ALA A 31 14.02 18.04 -53.11
N SER A 32 14.36 18.92 -52.16
CA SER A 32 13.64 19.04 -50.88
C SER A 32 12.65 20.20 -50.78
N SER A 33 12.36 20.94 -51.86
CA SER A 33 11.50 22.13 -51.77
C SER A 33 10.04 21.89 -52.20
N ILE A 34 9.74 20.79 -52.89
CA ILE A 34 8.38 20.48 -53.37
C ILE A 34 7.67 19.48 -52.45
N LEU A 35 8.41 18.57 -51.81
CA LEU A 35 7.87 17.61 -50.85
C LEU A 35 7.48 18.25 -49.51
N VAL A 36 8.17 19.29 -49.04
CA VAL A 36 7.85 19.94 -47.75
C VAL A 36 6.53 20.72 -47.82
N ILE A 37 6.17 21.27 -48.97
CA ILE A 37 4.90 22.01 -49.17
C ILE A 37 3.72 21.02 -49.28
N ALA A 38 3.91 19.87 -49.93
CA ALA A 38 2.91 18.80 -49.97
C ALA A 38 2.67 18.18 -48.57
N SER A 39 3.71 18.01 -47.76
CA SER A 39 3.61 17.53 -46.38
C SER A 39 2.88 18.52 -45.45
N LEU A 40 3.13 19.82 -45.61
CA LEU A 40 2.48 20.88 -44.82
C LEU A 40 0.99 21.05 -45.18
N LEU A 41 0.63 20.87 -46.47
CA LEU A 41 -0.77 20.88 -46.89
C LEU A 41 -1.53 19.62 -46.44
N LEU A 42 -0.88 18.45 -46.41
CA LEU A 42 -1.49 17.24 -45.83
C LEU A 42 -1.70 17.36 -44.31
N LEU A 43 -0.77 18.02 -43.59
CA LEU A 43 -0.93 18.32 -42.16
C LEU A 43 -2.03 19.35 -41.87
N LEU A 44 -2.28 20.30 -42.77
CA LEU A 44 -3.40 21.24 -42.65
C LEU A 44 -4.75 20.59 -42.97
N VAL A 45 -4.81 19.66 -43.92
CA VAL A 45 -6.05 18.91 -44.23
C VAL A 45 -6.35 17.86 -43.15
N PHE A 46 -5.33 17.24 -42.53
CA PHE A 46 -5.52 16.40 -41.34
C PHE A 46 -5.82 17.22 -40.07
N GLY A 47 -5.24 18.41 -39.93
CA GLY A 47 -5.47 19.32 -38.80
C GLY A 47 -6.88 19.94 -38.76
N VAL A 48 -7.57 20.01 -39.91
CA VAL A 48 -8.93 20.55 -40.01
C VAL A 48 -10.01 19.45 -39.90
N ILE A 49 -9.65 18.16 -39.99
CA ILE A 49 -10.59 17.04 -39.80
C ILE A 49 -10.62 16.55 -38.32
N VAL A 50 -9.70 17.00 -37.46
CA VAL A 50 -9.66 16.62 -36.02
C VAL A 50 -10.36 17.64 -35.10
N THR A 51 -10.89 18.74 -35.62
CA THR A 51 -11.69 19.68 -34.80
C THR A 51 -13.17 19.53 -35.10
N ASN A 52 -13.83 18.60 -34.40
CA ASN A 52 -15.22 18.69 -33.91
C ASN A 52 -15.72 17.32 -33.43
N ASP A 53 -15.02 16.73 -32.46
CA ASP A 53 -15.65 15.74 -31.58
C ASP A 53 -15.03 15.85 -30.18
N VAL A 54 -15.34 16.95 -29.49
CA VAL A 54 -15.12 17.03 -28.04
C VAL A 54 -16.38 16.46 -27.38
N ASP A 55 -16.57 15.16 -27.56
CA ASP A 55 -17.35 14.38 -26.61
C ASP A 55 -16.49 14.21 -25.36
N GLY A 56 -16.98 14.73 -24.23
CA GLY A 56 -16.31 14.61 -22.93
C GLY A 56 -16.04 13.15 -22.54
N PRO A 57 -15.24 12.89 -21.47
CA PRO A 57 -14.84 11.55 -21.10
C PRO A 57 -16.02 10.77 -20.51
N LYS A 58 -16.86 10.21 -21.37
CA LYS A 58 -17.92 9.23 -21.01
C LYS A 58 -17.57 7.80 -21.45
N LYS A 59 -16.36 7.58 -21.97
CA LYS A 59 -15.93 6.29 -22.54
C LYS A 59 -15.03 5.43 -21.65
N TRP A 60 -14.70 5.90 -20.44
CA TRP A 60 -13.83 5.18 -19.48
C TRP A 60 -14.56 4.31 -18.47
N LEU A 61 -15.89 4.29 -18.53
CA LEU A 61 -16.72 3.44 -17.67
C LEU A 61 -17.58 2.59 -18.59
N SER A 62 -17.08 1.41 -18.97
CA SER A 62 -17.96 0.41 -19.58
C SER A 62 -18.91 -0.10 -18.50
N GLU A 63 -20.22 0.03 -18.75
CA GLU A 63 -21.25 -0.69 -18.01
C GLU A 63 -20.95 -2.19 -18.04
N GLY A 64 -20.58 -2.76 -16.88
CA GLY A 64 -20.29 -4.19 -16.71
C GLY A 64 -18.94 -4.57 -16.08
N GLU A 65 -18.24 -3.65 -15.39
CA GLU A 65 -16.98 -4.00 -14.70
C GLU A 65 -17.21 -4.97 -13.54
N THR A 66 -16.54 -6.12 -13.60
CA THR A 66 -16.66 -7.23 -12.65
C THR A 66 -15.78 -6.97 -11.42
N GLU A 67 -16.30 -7.28 -10.22
CA GLU A 67 -15.57 -7.20 -8.94
C GLU A 67 -14.36 -8.16 -8.86
N VAL A 68 -14.29 -9.09 -9.81
CA VAL A 68 -13.23 -10.06 -10.01
C VAL A 68 -12.71 -9.95 -11.44
N VAL A 69 -11.40 -9.85 -11.61
CA VAL A 69 -10.75 -9.91 -12.93
C VAL A 69 -9.75 -11.05 -12.96
N GLU A 70 -9.84 -11.88 -13.99
CA GLU A 70 -8.88 -12.95 -14.25
C GLU A 70 -8.05 -12.64 -15.50
N SER A 71 -6.74 -12.88 -15.44
CA SER A 71 -5.84 -12.78 -16.59
C SER A 71 -4.64 -13.70 -16.44
N GLU A 72 -4.13 -14.17 -17.58
CA GLU A 72 -2.91 -14.97 -17.66
C GLU A 72 -1.65 -14.08 -17.73
N ASN A 73 -1.80 -12.84 -18.21
CA ASN A 73 -0.71 -11.95 -18.61
C ASN A 73 -0.41 -10.83 -17.61
N GLY A 74 -1.34 -10.51 -16.70
CA GLY A 74 -1.08 -9.51 -15.67
C GLY A 74 -2.34 -8.85 -15.15
N VAL A 75 -2.31 -8.47 -13.89
CA VAL A 75 -3.45 -7.86 -13.20
C VAL A 75 -3.00 -6.78 -12.22
N VAL A 76 -3.90 -5.82 -11.99
CA VAL A 76 -3.76 -4.71 -11.05
C VAL A 76 -5.00 -4.66 -10.17
N ALA A 77 -4.82 -4.53 -8.86
CA ALA A 77 -5.88 -4.29 -7.90
C ALA A 77 -5.55 -3.02 -7.10
N ALA A 78 -6.23 -1.92 -7.40
CA ALA A 78 -6.11 -0.65 -6.67
C ALA A 78 -7.43 -0.25 -6.04
N ASP A 79 -7.36 0.65 -5.06
CA ASP A 79 -8.52 1.16 -4.35
C ASP A 79 -9.31 2.26 -5.11
N ASP A 80 -8.99 2.48 -6.40
CA ASP A 80 -9.74 3.26 -7.38
C ASP A 80 -9.62 2.58 -8.76
N GLY A 81 -10.76 2.25 -9.38
CA GLY A 81 -10.79 1.52 -10.66
C GLY A 81 -10.06 2.21 -11.82
N ARG A 82 -10.04 3.55 -11.86
CA ARG A 82 -9.32 4.29 -12.92
C ARG A 82 -7.81 4.07 -12.81
N CYS A 83 -7.30 3.97 -11.59
CA CYS A 83 -5.89 3.71 -11.37
C CYS A 83 -5.53 2.27 -11.69
N SER A 84 -6.40 1.29 -11.41
CA SER A 84 -6.20 -0.07 -11.90
C SER A 84 -6.13 -0.13 -13.42
N ALA A 85 -7.04 0.56 -14.12
CA ALA A 85 -7.06 0.61 -15.58
C ALA A 85 -5.78 1.24 -16.16
N ILE A 86 -5.29 2.33 -15.56
CA ILE A 86 -4.00 2.95 -15.94
C ILE A 86 -2.83 1.99 -15.72
N GLY A 87 -2.80 1.27 -14.59
CA GLY A 87 -1.79 0.25 -14.34
C GLY A 87 -1.83 -0.89 -15.35
N ALA A 88 -3.03 -1.39 -15.69
CA ALA A 88 -3.21 -2.41 -16.70
C ALA A 88 -2.78 -1.93 -18.10
N GLU A 89 -3.01 -0.65 -18.43
CA GLU A 89 -2.51 -0.09 -19.68
C GLU A 89 -0.97 -0.03 -19.71
N ALA A 90 -0.33 0.33 -18.59
CA ALA A 90 1.13 0.29 -18.48
C ALA A 90 1.69 -1.12 -18.73
N LEU A 91 1.02 -2.16 -18.22
CA LEU A 91 1.36 -3.56 -18.53
C LEU A 91 1.11 -3.88 -20.02
N ARG A 92 -0.01 -3.42 -20.60
CA ARG A 92 -0.41 -3.69 -22.00
C ARG A 92 0.58 -3.11 -23.01
N VAL A 93 1.19 -1.96 -22.72
CA VAL A 93 2.23 -1.35 -23.58
C VAL A 93 3.63 -1.95 -23.35
N GLY A 94 3.73 -3.00 -22.53
CA GLY A 94 4.95 -3.78 -22.31
C GLY A 94 5.78 -3.36 -21.09
N GLY A 95 5.19 -2.63 -20.13
CA GLY A 95 5.80 -2.35 -18.84
C GLY A 95 5.75 -3.55 -17.90
N HIS A 96 6.68 -3.61 -16.94
CA HIS A 96 6.69 -4.61 -15.88
C HIS A 96 5.82 -4.17 -14.69
N ALA A 97 5.68 -5.04 -13.69
CA ALA A 97 4.89 -4.76 -12.49
C ALA A 97 5.31 -3.46 -11.77
N VAL A 98 6.59 -3.09 -11.83
CA VAL A 98 7.12 -1.84 -11.25
C VAL A 98 6.67 -0.61 -12.05
N ASP A 99 6.69 -0.66 -13.39
CA ASP A 99 6.23 0.44 -14.24
C ASP A 99 4.74 0.72 -14.01
N ALA A 100 3.94 -0.33 -13.97
CA ALA A 100 2.53 -0.26 -13.65
C ALA A 100 2.30 0.26 -12.22
N ALA A 101 3.11 -0.16 -11.24
CA ALA A 101 3.01 0.35 -9.88
C ALA A 101 3.30 1.86 -9.79
N VAL A 102 4.28 2.38 -10.53
CA VAL A 102 4.55 3.83 -10.59
C VAL A 102 3.35 4.57 -11.19
N ALA A 103 2.78 4.07 -12.28
CA ALA A 103 1.60 4.67 -12.91
C ALA A 103 0.38 4.69 -11.96
N VAL A 104 0.15 3.58 -11.24
CA VAL A 104 -0.92 3.48 -10.24
C VAL A 104 -0.68 4.44 -9.08
N ALA A 105 0.53 4.51 -8.53
CA ALA A 105 0.86 5.42 -7.42
C ALA A 105 0.62 6.89 -7.78
N LEU A 106 1.04 7.32 -8.97
CA LEU A 106 0.82 8.68 -9.47
C LEU A 106 -0.68 8.95 -9.69
N CYS A 107 -1.41 8.01 -10.27
CA CYS A 107 -2.87 8.12 -10.43
C CYS A 107 -3.57 8.26 -9.08
N VAL A 108 -3.27 7.38 -8.12
CA VAL A 108 -3.88 7.39 -6.78
C VAL A 108 -3.61 8.73 -6.08
N GLY A 109 -2.41 9.30 -6.24
CA GLY A 109 -2.08 10.64 -5.73
C GLY A 109 -2.90 11.78 -6.34
N VAL A 110 -3.44 11.60 -7.55
CA VAL A 110 -4.30 12.58 -8.22
C VAL A 110 -5.77 12.38 -7.87
N VAL A 111 -6.26 11.14 -7.89
CA VAL A 111 -7.69 10.84 -7.70
C VAL A 111 -8.09 10.69 -6.25
N ASN A 112 -7.14 10.34 -5.39
CA ASN A 112 -7.32 10.19 -3.95
C ASN A 112 -6.28 11.01 -3.14
N PRO A 113 -6.16 12.33 -3.38
CA PRO A 113 -5.15 13.18 -2.75
C PRO A 113 -5.37 13.36 -1.24
N MET A 114 -6.53 12.92 -0.73
CA MET A 114 -6.81 12.88 0.70
C MET A 114 -6.11 11.72 1.41
N SER A 115 -5.69 10.68 0.70
CA SER A 115 -5.05 9.49 1.30
C SER A 115 -3.62 9.24 0.82
N SER A 116 -3.20 9.75 -0.33
CA SER A 116 -1.86 9.49 -0.88
C SER A 116 -1.45 10.60 -1.84
N GLY A 117 -0.16 10.68 -2.15
CA GLY A 117 0.39 11.57 -3.16
C GLY A 117 1.89 11.79 -2.95
N ILE A 118 2.51 12.52 -3.90
CA ILE A 118 3.96 12.82 -3.88
C ILE A 118 4.40 13.69 -2.69
N GLY A 119 3.46 14.26 -1.94
CA GLY A 119 3.72 14.97 -0.69
C GLY A 119 3.68 14.09 0.56
N GLY A 120 3.53 12.78 0.41
CA GLY A 120 3.61 11.79 1.49
C GLY A 120 4.67 10.72 1.23
N GLY A 121 4.42 9.52 1.72
CA GLY A 121 5.36 8.41 1.69
C GLY A 121 4.66 7.07 1.57
N GLY A 122 5.40 6.00 1.85
CA GLY A 122 4.87 4.65 1.78
C GLY A 122 5.90 3.55 1.94
N PHE A 123 5.42 2.32 1.79
CA PHE A 123 6.24 1.12 1.75
C PHE A 123 5.91 0.29 0.52
N ILE A 124 6.94 -0.28 -0.07
CA ILE A 124 6.82 -1.08 -1.28
C ILE A 124 7.59 -2.38 -1.09
N VAL A 125 6.94 -3.51 -1.30
CA VAL A 125 7.60 -4.81 -1.42
C VAL A 125 7.56 -5.20 -2.89
N VAL A 126 8.74 -5.40 -3.48
CA VAL A 126 8.90 -5.82 -4.88
C VAL A 126 9.54 -7.20 -4.89
N ARG A 127 9.02 -8.11 -5.68
CA ARG A 127 9.64 -9.42 -5.94
C ARG A 127 9.86 -9.62 -7.42
N SER A 128 11.09 -9.93 -7.80
CA SER A 128 11.44 -10.45 -9.12
C SER A 128 11.22 -11.96 -9.14
N ALA A 129 10.44 -12.46 -10.09
CA ALA A 129 10.23 -13.91 -10.22
C ALA A 129 11.44 -14.63 -10.80
N GLU A 130 12.13 -13.99 -11.76
CA GLU A 130 13.32 -14.53 -12.41
C GLU A 130 14.46 -14.78 -11.41
N THR A 131 14.74 -13.80 -10.56
CA THR A 131 15.85 -13.88 -9.59
C THR A 131 15.44 -14.44 -8.23
N ALA A 132 14.13 -14.57 -7.98
CA ALA A 132 13.53 -14.86 -6.68
C ALA A 132 13.92 -13.87 -5.56
N VAL A 133 14.48 -12.70 -5.91
CA VAL A 133 14.84 -11.65 -4.96
C VAL A 133 13.61 -10.83 -4.61
N ALA A 134 13.46 -10.54 -3.32
CA ALA A 134 12.45 -9.63 -2.80
C ALA A 134 13.10 -8.48 -2.03
N GLU A 135 12.74 -7.25 -2.40
CA GLU A 135 13.25 -6.01 -1.81
C GLU A 135 12.11 -5.22 -1.16
N ALA A 136 12.44 -4.60 -0.03
CA ALA A 136 11.58 -3.70 0.72
C ALA A 136 12.13 -2.28 0.59
N PHE A 137 11.30 -1.39 0.04
CA PHE A 137 11.59 0.03 -0.11
C PHE A 137 10.86 0.81 0.97
N ASP A 138 11.63 1.36 1.90
CA ASP A 138 11.18 2.29 2.91
C ASP A 138 11.25 3.72 2.37
N ALA A 139 10.10 4.18 1.85
CA ALA A 139 9.85 5.55 1.45
C ALA A 139 9.04 6.31 2.51
N ARG A 140 9.17 5.94 3.79
CA ARG A 140 8.56 6.64 4.92
C ARG A 140 9.23 7.99 5.12
N GLU A 141 8.43 8.95 5.56
CA GLU A 141 8.85 10.31 5.86
C GLU A 141 9.80 10.36 7.07
N THR A 142 10.81 11.20 6.99
CA THR A 142 11.73 11.49 8.10
C THR A 142 11.38 12.82 8.76
N ALA A 143 11.51 12.91 10.08
CA ALA A 143 11.39 14.18 10.78
C ALA A 143 12.42 15.20 10.26
N PRO A 144 12.02 16.47 10.00
CA PRO A 144 12.96 17.51 9.64
C PRO A 144 14.09 17.62 10.67
N SER A 145 15.28 18.05 10.25
CA SER A 145 16.44 18.21 11.14
C SER A 145 16.18 19.14 12.34
N ALA A 146 15.25 20.09 12.20
CA ALA A 146 14.82 21.01 13.26
C ALA A 146 13.70 20.47 14.17
N ALA A 147 13.17 19.27 13.91
CA ALA A 147 12.05 18.69 14.66
C ALA A 147 12.53 17.87 15.86
N SER A 148 12.66 18.53 17.02
CA SER A 148 12.95 17.87 18.30
C SER A 148 11.72 17.62 19.18
N GLN A 149 10.56 18.17 18.81
CA GLN A 149 9.27 18.02 19.50
C GLN A 149 8.12 18.18 18.49
N VAL A 150 6.99 17.50 18.72
CA VAL A 150 5.75 17.72 17.96
C VAL A 150 5.12 19.04 18.40
N ARG A 151 4.74 19.90 17.44
CA ARG A 151 4.08 21.19 17.70
C ARG A 151 2.74 21.23 16.97
N ALA A 152 1.69 21.66 17.66
CA ALA A 152 0.40 21.93 17.03
C ALA A 152 0.52 23.11 16.04
N GLY A 153 0.03 22.95 14.81
CA GLY A 153 0.02 24.02 13.81
C GLY A 153 -1.35 24.71 13.68
N ASP A 154 -1.38 25.88 13.04
CA ASP A 154 -2.62 26.61 12.72
C ASP A 154 -3.49 25.78 11.75
N THR A 155 -4.78 25.66 12.03
CA THR A 155 -5.76 24.89 11.26
C THR A 155 -6.32 25.64 10.04
N ARG A 156 -6.01 26.94 9.90
CA ARG A 156 -6.37 27.75 8.73
C ARG A 156 -5.27 27.64 7.67
N ARG A 157 -5.35 26.60 6.84
CA ARG A 157 -4.28 26.29 5.89
C ARG A 157 -4.68 26.57 4.43
N PRO A 158 -3.77 27.15 3.63
CA PRO A 158 -4.06 27.62 2.28
C PRO A 158 -4.22 26.47 1.27
N GLY A 159 -4.74 26.80 0.09
CA GLY A 159 -4.66 25.95 -1.11
C GLY A 159 -5.86 25.03 -1.35
N LEU A 160 -6.35 24.28 -0.35
CA LEU A 160 -7.38 23.26 -0.58
C LEU A 160 -8.66 23.83 -1.24
N ARG A 161 -9.09 25.03 -0.84
CA ARG A 161 -10.26 25.69 -1.44
C ARG A 161 -10.11 25.93 -2.95
N SER A 162 -8.91 26.23 -3.43
CA SER A 162 -8.67 26.52 -4.85
C SER A 162 -8.92 25.30 -5.77
N VAL A 163 -8.84 24.09 -5.21
CA VAL A 163 -9.03 22.83 -5.94
C VAL A 163 -10.41 22.23 -5.66
N PHE A 164 -10.84 22.23 -4.39
CA PHE A 164 -12.04 21.50 -3.95
C PHE A 164 -13.30 22.35 -3.80
N THR A 165 -13.26 23.62 -4.23
CA THR A 165 -14.46 24.48 -4.28
C THR A 165 -14.62 25.18 -5.63
N ARG A 166 -15.87 25.43 -6.00
CA ARG A 166 -16.26 26.31 -7.12
C ARG A 166 -17.27 27.32 -6.60
N ASP A 167 -17.01 28.62 -6.78
CA ASP A 167 -17.83 29.71 -6.23
C ASP A 167 -18.07 29.56 -4.71
N ASP A 168 -17.00 29.24 -3.97
CA ASP A 168 -16.99 28.94 -2.52
C ASP A 168 -17.87 27.76 -2.09
N LYS A 169 -18.36 26.94 -3.03
CA LYS A 169 -19.12 25.71 -2.75
C LYS A 169 -18.23 24.49 -2.97
N ILE A 170 -18.26 23.56 -2.02
CA ILE A 170 -17.56 22.29 -2.11
C ILE A 170 -18.05 21.53 -3.35
N LEU A 171 -17.10 21.00 -4.13
CA LEU A 171 -17.40 20.16 -5.30
C LEU A 171 -18.19 18.91 -4.88
N LYS A 172 -19.16 18.52 -5.70
CA LYS A 172 -20.01 17.35 -5.49
C LYS A 172 -19.63 16.22 -6.44
N ALA A 173 -20.14 15.02 -6.17
CA ALA A 173 -20.01 13.90 -7.11
C ALA A 173 -20.50 14.30 -8.51
N GLY A 174 -19.70 14.00 -9.54
CA GLY A 174 -19.94 14.41 -10.92
C GLY A 174 -19.32 15.77 -11.30
N ASP A 175 -18.90 16.60 -10.34
CA ASP A 175 -18.17 17.83 -10.64
C ASP A 175 -16.73 17.53 -11.07
N MET A 176 -16.25 18.27 -12.05
CA MET A 176 -14.83 18.24 -12.43
C MET A 176 -13.97 18.91 -11.34
N CYS A 177 -13.01 18.17 -10.81
CA CYS A 177 -11.96 18.66 -9.91
C CYS A 177 -10.63 18.72 -10.65
N SER A 178 -9.94 19.86 -10.65
CA SER A 178 -8.71 20.09 -11.41
C SER A 178 -7.63 20.72 -10.54
N ASN A 179 -6.42 20.18 -10.61
CA ASN A 179 -5.25 20.70 -9.91
C ASN A 179 -4.09 20.97 -10.89
N PRO A 180 -4.12 22.11 -11.61
CA PRO A 180 -3.13 22.41 -12.65
C PRO A 180 -1.71 22.59 -12.09
N GLU A 181 -1.57 23.02 -10.84
CA GLU A 181 -0.26 23.13 -10.18
C GLU A 181 0.36 21.76 -9.95
N LEU A 182 -0.44 20.78 -9.51
CA LEU A 182 0.03 19.40 -9.35
C LEU A 182 0.41 18.80 -10.70
N ALA A 183 -0.36 19.08 -11.76
CA ALA A 183 -0.02 18.64 -13.11
C ALA A 183 1.35 19.16 -13.55
N ARG A 184 1.67 20.45 -13.33
CA ARG A 184 3.00 21.03 -13.61
C ARG A 184 4.11 20.40 -12.78
N SER A 185 3.84 20.13 -11.50
CA SER A 185 4.81 19.45 -10.63
C SER A 185 5.10 18.02 -11.09
N LEU A 186 4.07 17.28 -11.50
CA LEU A 186 4.21 15.92 -12.04
C LEU A 186 4.89 15.90 -13.41
N GLU A 187 4.62 16.89 -14.27
CA GLU A 187 5.32 17.08 -15.55
C GLU A 187 6.82 17.30 -15.33
N ALA A 188 7.20 18.20 -14.40
CA ALA A 188 8.60 18.41 -14.05
C ALA A 188 9.29 17.14 -13.51
N VAL A 189 8.59 16.35 -12.66
CA VAL A 189 9.12 15.07 -12.18
C VAL A 189 9.26 14.05 -13.31
N SER A 190 8.34 14.05 -14.29
CA SER A 190 8.42 13.17 -15.46
C SER A 190 9.59 13.53 -16.38
N GLU A 191 9.88 14.82 -16.57
CA GLU A 191 10.91 15.28 -17.49
C GLU A 191 12.32 15.30 -16.87
N GLU A 192 12.44 15.70 -15.61
CA GLU A 192 13.72 15.89 -14.91
C GLU A 192 14.03 14.77 -13.90
N GLY A 193 13.10 13.83 -13.71
CA GLY A 193 13.18 12.77 -12.71
C GLY A 193 12.97 13.28 -11.28
N PRO A 194 13.33 12.47 -10.26
CA PRO A 194 13.14 12.83 -8.85
C PRO A 194 13.90 14.09 -8.43
N LYS A 195 14.89 14.52 -9.21
CA LYS A 195 15.65 15.73 -8.95
C LYS A 195 14.77 16.99 -8.97
N ALA A 196 13.73 17.06 -9.82
CA ALA A 196 12.80 18.20 -9.82
C ALA A 196 12.17 18.44 -8.45
N PHE A 197 11.90 17.35 -7.71
CA PHE A 197 11.32 17.40 -6.38
C PHE A 197 12.36 17.59 -5.27
N TYR A 198 13.45 16.81 -5.26
CA TYR A 198 14.37 16.79 -4.11
C TYR A 198 15.54 17.79 -4.20
N ASP A 199 15.87 18.30 -5.39
CA ASP A 199 16.95 19.28 -5.62
C ASP A 199 16.60 20.24 -6.78
N GLY A 200 15.32 20.57 -6.89
CA GLY A 200 14.75 21.33 -8.00
C GLY A 200 13.58 22.21 -7.58
N TRP A 201 13.02 22.95 -8.53
CA TRP A 201 12.09 24.05 -8.25
C TRP A 201 10.81 23.61 -7.51
N VAL A 202 10.35 22.37 -7.74
CA VAL A 202 9.14 21.85 -7.07
C VAL A 202 9.37 21.78 -5.57
N GLY A 203 10.48 21.17 -5.14
CA GLY A 203 10.85 21.11 -3.72
C GLY A 203 11.12 22.48 -3.11
N GLU A 204 11.78 23.36 -3.85
CA GLU A 204 12.05 24.72 -3.38
C GLU A 204 10.77 25.49 -3.08
N LYS A 205 9.79 25.43 -3.99
CA LYS A 205 8.49 26.09 -3.84
C LYS A 205 7.65 25.45 -2.73
N LEU A 206 7.68 24.13 -2.62
CA LEU A 206 7.02 23.43 -1.52
C LEU A 206 7.59 23.88 -0.17
N VAL A 207 8.91 23.92 -0.01
CA VAL A 207 9.56 24.36 1.24
C VAL A 207 9.22 25.81 1.56
N GLU A 208 9.20 26.70 0.57
CA GLU A 208 8.77 28.10 0.75
C GLU A 208 7.35 28.19 1.31
N ASP A 209 6.39 27.48 0.71
CA ASP A 209 5.01 27.45 1.15
C ASP A 209 4.88 26.86 2.57
N VAL A 210 5.57 25.76 2.85
CA VAL A 210 5.54 25.10 4.18
C VAL A 210 6.12 26.00 5.27
N LYS A 211 7.23 26.70 5.00
CA LYS A 211 7.79 27.68 5.93
C LYS A 211 6.86 28.86 6.15
N ALA A 212 6.20 29.37 5.09
CA ALA A 212 5.20 30.43 5.21
C ALA A 212 4.00 30.00 6.08
N ALA A 213 3.66 28.70 6.09
CA ALA A 213 2.65 28.10 6.96
C ALA A 213 3.15 27.74 8.38
N GLY A 214 4.38 28.12 8.74
CA GLY A 214 4.99 27.90 10.05
C GLY A 214 5.67 26.54 10.23
N GLY A 215 5.84 25.77 9.16
CA GLY A 215 6.61 24.53 9.18
C GLY A 215 8.11 24.77 9.24
N VAL A 216 8.86 23.73 9.64
CA VAL A 216 10.31 23.81 9.90
C VAL A 216 11.17 23.08 8.87
N ILE A 217 10.57 22.49 7.84
CA ILE A 217 11.30 21.79 6.77
C ILE A 217 12.21 22.75 6.01
N THR A 218 13.38 22.26 5.61
CA THR A 218 14.39 22.99 4.84
C THR A 218 14.64 22.35 3.48
N LYS A 219 15.34 23.07 2.59
CA LYS A 219 15.75 22.51 1.29
C LYS A 219 16.76 21.39 1.50
N GLU A 220 17.59 21.52 2.53
CA GLU A 220 18.58 20.54 2.94
C GLU A 220 17.93 19.25 3.45
N ASP A 221 16.80 19.33 4.16
CA ASP A 221 16.04 18.14 4.57
C ASP A 221 15.55 17.35 3.35
N LEU A 222 14.96 18.03 2.35
CA LEU A 222 14.52 17.37 1.10
C LEU A 222 15.71 16.78 0.33
N LYS A 223 16.77 17.56 0.14
CA LYS A 223 17.97 17.13 -0.60
C LYS A 223 18.69 15.97 0.09
N GLY A 224 18.62 15.90 1.42
CA GLY A 224 19.21 14.85 2.24
C GLY A 224 18.39 13.56 2.28
N TYR A 225 17.09 13.61 1.98
CA TYR A 225 16.20 12.46 2.05
C TYR A 225 16.62 11.33 1.11
N ARG A 226 16.57 10.09 1.59
CA ARG A 226 16.80 8.87 0.80
C ARG A 226 15.78 7.81 1.18
N VAL A 227 15.26 7.12 0.17
CA VAL A 227 14.53 5.86 0.33
C VAL A 227 15.52 4.81 0.81
N GLU A 228 15.16 4.08 1.86
CA GLU A 228 15.95 2.95 2.33
C GLU A 228 15.54 1.68 1.61
N VAL A 229 16.51 0.97 1.04
CA VAL A 229 16.28 -0.29 0.32
C VAL A 229 16.94 -1.41 1.09
N SER A 230 16.16 -2.44 1.41
CA SER A 230 16.60 -3.60 2.16
C SER A 230 15.99 -4.87 1.58
N LYS A 231 16.44 -6.04 2.05
CA LYS A 231 15.74 -7.29 1.73
C LYS A 231 14.37 -7.28 2.42
N ALA A 232 13.35 -7.79 1.73
CA ALA A 232 12.06 -8.02 2.35
C ALA A 232 12.21 -8.96 3.56
N MET A 233 11.47 -8.69 4.62
CA MET A 233 11.40 -9.55 5.80
C MET A 233 10.65 -10.84 5.42
N GLU A 234 11.28 -11.99 5.66
CA GLU A 234 10.70 -13.31 5.38
C GLU A 234 10.12 -13.94 6.66
N VAL A 235 8.89 -14.44 6.57
CA VAL A 235 8.20 -15.11 7.68
C VAL A 235 7.54 -16.40 7.19
N ASP A 236 7.95 -17.54 7.74
CA ASP A 236 7.32 -18.85 7.48
C ASP A 236 6.21 -19.15 8.47
N VAL A 237 4.96 -19.13 8.00
CA VAL A 237 3.78 -19.33 8.85
C VAL A 237 2.67 -20.08 8.13
N MET A 238 2.02 -21.01 8.84
CA MET A 238 0.89 -21.81 8.31
C MET A 238 1.17 -22.48 6.95
N GLY A 239 2.44 -22.82 6.67
CA GLY A 239 2.87 -23.46 5.42
C GLY A 239 3.01 -22.51 4.23
N PHE A 240 3.03 -21.19 4.46
CA PHE A 240 3.34 -20.15 3.48
C PHE A 240 4.57 -19.37 3.92
N LYS A 241 5.25 -18.74 2.97
CA LYS A 241 6.29 -17.75 3.23
C LYS A 241 5.75 -16.37 2.88
N ILE A 242 5.76 -15.47 3.85
CA ILE A 242 5.36 -14.08 3.68
C ILE A 242 6.63 -13.24 3.48
N LEU A 243 6.60 -12.39 2.46
CA LEU A 243 7.60 -11.36 2.20
C LEU A 243 6.98 -10.01 2.52
N GLY A 244 7.52 -9.29 3.49
CA GLY A 244 6.95 -8.03 3.97
C GLY A 244 8.00 -6.98 4.29
N MET A 245 7.54 -5.89 4.89
CA MET A 245 8.41 -4.79 5.34
C MET A 245 9.10 -5.11 6.67
N PRO A 246 10.39 -4.75 6.84
CA PRO A 246 11.00 -4.59 8.15
C PRO A 246 10.51 -3.32 8.87
N LEU A 247 11.06 -3.05 10.05
CA LEU A 247 10.88 -1.78 10.77
C LEU A 247 11.32 -0.60 9.88
N PRO A 248 10.64 0.56 9.94
CA PRO A 248 9.68 1.00 10.96
C PRO A 248 8.22 0.56 10.72
N SER A 249 7.94 -0.30 9.74
CA SER A 249 6.64 -0.98 9.69
C SER A 249 6.53 -2.04 10.77
N SER A 250 5.45 -2.00 11.54
CA SER A 250 5.09 -3.08 12.48
C SER A 250 4.26 -4.20 11.86
N GLY A 251 3.88 -4.07 10.57
CA GLY A 251 2.91 -4.93 9.91
C GLY A 251 3.31 -6.41 9.86
N THR A 252 4.46 -6.69 9.25
CA THR A 252 4.97 -8.06 9.06
C THR A 252 5.23 -8.77 10.39
N LEU A 253 5.81 -8.07 11.37
CA LEU A 253 6.06 -8.59 12.72
C LEU A 253 4.74 -8.88 13.46
N GLY A 254 3.78 -7.94 13.41
CA GLY A 254 2.48 -8.10 14.02
C GLY A 254 1.71 -9.28 13.44
N MET A 255 1.71 -9.39 12.11
CA MET A 255 1.13 -10.52 11.39
C MET A 255 1.80 -11.84 11.74
N SER A 256 3.14 -11.88 11.79
CA SER A 256 3.90 -13.06 12.22
C SER A 256 3.46 -13.56 13.59
N LEU A 257 3.39 -12.68 14.59
CA LEU A 257 3.02 -13.08 15.95
C LEU A 257 1.60 -13.66 15.98
N VAL A 258 0.63 -12.94 15.40
CA VAL A 258 -0.77 -13.37 15.41
C VAL A 258 -0.96 -14.71 14.68
N LEU A 259 -0.37 -14.85 13.49
CA LEU A 259 -0.49 -16.09 12.72
C LEU A 259 0.25 -17.25 13.37
N ASN A 260 1.41 -17.04 14.00
CA ASN A 260 2.08 -18.11 14.74
C ASN A 260 1.26 -18.53 15.97
N VAL A 261 0.62 -17.59 16.69
CA VAL A 261 -0.25 -17.90 17.84
C VAL A 261 -1.43 -18.77 17.40
N LEU A 262 -2.09 -18.39 16.32
CA LEU A 262 -3.20 -19.17 15.75
C LEU A 262 -2.72 -20.52 15.20
N GLY A 263 -1.52 -20.56 14.61
CA GLY A 263 -0.88 -21.77 14.10
C GLY A 263 -0.52 -22.78 15.20
N SER A 264 -0.21 -22.32 16.41
CA SER A 264 0.13 -23.18 17.56
C SER A 264 -1.02 -24.08 18.04
N TYR A 265 -2.26 -23.82 17.62
CA TYR A 265 -3.38 -24.74 17.87
C TYR A 265 -3.33 -26.01 16.99
N GLY A 266 -2.50 -26.04 15.94
CA GLY A 266 -2.22 -27.23 15.14
C GLY A 266 -3.34 -27.69 14.19
N SER A 267 -4.42 -26.93 14.04
CA SER A 267 -5.52 -27.23 13.11
C SER A 267 -6.07 -25.97 12.43
N PRO A 268 -6.44 -26.01 11.14
CA PRO A 268 -7.18 -24.93 10.49
C PRO A 268 -8.51 -24.60 11.17
N ASP A 269 -9.10 -25.54 11.92
CA ASP A 269 -10.30 -25.28 12.73
C ASP A 269 -10.05 -24.21 13.81
N ALA A 270 -8.77 -23.92 14.11
CA ALA A 270 -8.41 -22.91 15.07
C ALA A 270 -8.87 -21.50 14.70
N VAL A 271 -9.02 -21.24 13.41
CA VAL A 271 -9.42 -19.94 12.85
C VAL A 271 -10.82 -19.96 12.25
N LYS A 272 -11.56 -21.07 12.39
CA LYS A 272 -12.93 -21.21 11.84
C LYS A 272 -14.01 -20.67 12.78
N GLY A 273 -15.01 -20.02 12.17
CA GLY A 273 -16.25 -19.61 12.82
C GLY A 273 -16.05 -18.67 14.00
N SER A 274 -17.05 -18.60 14.89
CA SER A 274 -17.05 -17.65 16.01
C SER A 274 -15.89 -17.86 16.98
N LEU A 275 -15.44 -19.11 17.17
CA LEU A 275 -14.29 -19.41 18.03
C LEU A 275 -12.98 -18.93 17.41
N GLY A 276 -12.81 -19.08 16.09
CA GLY A 276 -11.68 -18.52 15.37
C GLY A 276 -11.61 -16.99 15.48
N VAL A 277 -12.74 -16.31 15.31
CA VAL A 277 -12.83 -14.84 15.49
C VAL A 277 -12.44 -14.45 16.92
N HIS A 278 -12.91 -15.19 17.92
CA HIS A 278 -12.53 -14.96 19.31
C HIS A 278 -11.01 -15.08 19.53
N ARG A 279 -10.39 -16.17 19.07
CA ARG A 279 -8.95 -16.40 19.20
C ARG A 279 -8.12 -15.35 18.45
N LEU A 280 -8.59 -14.91 17.28
CA LEU A 280 -7.98 -13.81 16.53
C LEU A 280 -7.97 -12.51 17.36
N ILE A 281 -9.10 -12.14 17.97
CA ILE A 281 -9.20 -10.94 18.82
C ILE A 281 -8.22 -11.02 19.99
N GLU A 282 -8.14 -12.16 20.66
CA GLU A 282 -7.22 -12.36 21.79
C GLU A 282 -5.74 -12.31 21.35
N ALA A 283 -5.41 -12.89 20.20
CA ALA A 283 -4.07 -12.81 19.63
C ALA A 283 -3.70 -11.36 19.24
N LEU A 284 -4.64 -10.60 18.67
CA LEU A 284 -4.46 -9.17 18.35
C LEU A 284 -4.18 -8.35 19.61
N LYS A 285 -4.87 -8.60 20.72
CA LYS A 285 -4.62 -7.91 22.01
C LYS A 285 -3.18 -8.12 22.49
N HIS A 286 -2.67 -9.36 22.42
CA HIS A 286 -1.28 -9.66 22.77
C HIS A 286 -0.28 -8.98 21.83
N MET A 287 -0.57 -8.95 20.52
CA MET A 287 0.27 -8.26 19.55
C MET A 287 0.34 -6.75 19.80
N PHE A 288 -0.80 -6.09 19.99
CA PHE A 288 -0.84 -4.65 20.26
C PHE A 288 -0.19 -4.26 21.58
N ALA A 289 -0.15 -5.17 22.58
CA ALA A 289 0.60 -4.95 23.82
C ALA A 289 2.12 -4.85 23.61
N MET A 290 2.65 -5.51 22.57
CA MET A 290 4.07 -5.50 22.23
C MET A 290 4.44 -4.42 21.22
N ARG A 291 3.54 -4.14 20.27
CA ARG A 291 3.76 -3.29 19.08
C ARG A 291 4.48 -1.97 19.38
N MET A 292 4.06 -1.25 20.43
CA MET A 292 4.60 0.07 20.73
C MET A 292 5.99 0.06 21.40
N ASN A 293 6.63 -1.12 21.54
CA ASN A 293 8.06 -1.20 21.85
C ASN A 293 8.95 -1.20 20.59
N LEU A 294 8.34 -1.21 19.41
CA LEU A 294 9.02 -1.12 18.11
C LEU A 294 9.23 0.36 17.73
N GLY A 295 10.13 0.61 16.77
CA GLY A 295 10.41 1.94 16.23
C GLY A 295 11.39 1.86 15.07
N ASP A 296 11.90 3.02 14.64
CA ASP A 296 12.98 3.11 13.64
C ASP A 296 14.25 2.43 14.15
N SER A 297 14.72 1.41 13.43
CA SER A 297 15.89 0.59 13.81
C SER A 297 17.20 1.39 13.84
N ASN A 298 17.27 2.55 13.19
CA ASN A 298 18.44 3.43 13.27
C ASN A 298 18.52 4.17 14.62
N PHE A 299 17.43 4.20 15.39
CA PHE A 299 17.31 4.94 16.65
C PHE A 299 16.94 4.05 17.84
N VAL A 300 16.28 2.92 17.60
CA VAL A 300 15.74 2.03 18.63
C VAL A 300 16.25 0.62 18.43
N ASN A 301 16.82 0.02 19.48
CA ASN A 301 17.13 -1.40 19.48
C ASN A 301 15.88 -2.22 19.87
N ALA A 302 15.12 -2.66 18.88
CA ALA A 302 13.93 -3.48 19.06
C ALA A 302 14.19 -5.00 18.92
N THR A 303 15.46 -5.42 18.76
CA THR A 303 15.85 -6.80 18.40
C THR A 303 15.19 -7.89 19.26
N SER A 304 15.06 -7.68 20.57
CA SER A 304 14.41 -8.67 21.46
C SER A 304 12.93 -8.84 21.16
N TYR A 305 12.22 -7.74 20.87
CA TYR A 305 10.81 -7.78 20.52
C TYR A 305 10.59 -8.37 19.13
N GLU A 306 11.44 -8.02 18.16
CA GLU A 306 11.42 -8.61 16.82
C GLU A 306 11.57 -10.13 16.89
N ARG A 307 12.60 -10.61 17.61
CA ARG A 307 12.83 -12.04 17.81
C ARG A 307 11.64 -12.73 18.47
N ASP A 308 11.04 -12.12 19.49
CA ASP A 308 9.90 -12.71 20.19
C ASP A 308 8.66 -12.76 19.27
N MET A 309 8.38 -11.72 18.49
CA MET A 309 7.25 -11.67 17.53
C MET A 309 7.42 -12.62 16.33
N LEU A 310 8.66 -12.99 15.99
CA LEU A 310 8.98 -13.98 14.95
C LEU A 310 9.03 -15.43 15.50
N SER A 311 9.09 -15.61 16.81
CA SER A 311 9.36 -16.92 17.43
C SER A 311 8.09 -17.76 17.60
N LYS A 312 8.08 -18.95 16.99
CA LYS A 312 7.02 -19.96 17.19
C LYS A 312 6.88 -20.38 18.65
N SER A 313 7.99 -20.56 19.35
CA SER A 313 7.96 -20.94 20.78
C SER A 313 7.46 -19.81 21.70
N PHE A 314 7.64 -18.55 21.30
CA PHE A 314 7.03 -17.43 22.02
C PHE A 314 5.52 -17.37 21.73
N ALA A 315 5.13 -17.59 20.47
CA ALA A 315 3.73 -17.65 20.08
C ALA A 315 2.96 -18.77 20.81
N GLU A 316 3.55 -19.95 21.02
CA GLU A 316 2.97 -21.03 21.85
C GLU A 316 2.72 -20.57 23.30
N LYS A 317 3.66 -19.83 23.90
CA LYS A 317 3.48 -19.26 25.24
C LYS A 317 2.36 -18.23 25.29
N VAL A 318 2.15 -17.47 24.22
CA VAL A 318 1.02 -16.54 24.09
C VAL A 318 -0.28 -17.32 23.88
N GLN A 319 -0.28 -18.37 23.06
CA GLN A 319 -1.44 -19.24 22.84
C GLN A 319 -1.95 -19.85 24.15
N HIS A 320 -1.06 -20.28 25.05
CA HIS A 320 -1.43 -20.79 26.38
C HIS A 320 -2.09 -19.76 27.30
N LYS A 321 -2.05 -18.47 26.95
CA LYS A 321 -2.74 -17.38 27.65
C LYS A 321 -4.11 -17.06 27.05
N ILE A 322 -4.47 -17.66 25.92
CA ILE A 322 -5.75 -17.45 25.26
C ILE A 322 -6.73 -18.54 25.72
N PHE A 323 -7.86 -18.10 26.30
CA PHE A 323 -8.90 -18.98 26.83
C PHE A 323 -10.12 -18.94 25.94
N ASP A 324 -10.52 -20.08 25.37
CA ASP A 324 -11.63 -20.20 24.41
C ASP A 324 -13.02 -19.80 24.95
N ASN A 325 -13.14 -19.49 26.24
CA ASN A 325 -14.40 -19.18 26.92
C ASN A 325 -14.44 -17.78 27.56
N THR A 326 -13.37 -16.99 27.50
CA THR A 326 -13.35 -15.67 28.15
C THR A 326 -12.36 -14.71 27.48
N THR A 327 -12.61 -13.40 27.62
CA THR A 327 -11.60 -12.35 27.48
C THR A 327 -11.25 -11.76 28.85
N PHE A 328 -10.17 -10.99 28.92
CA PHE A 328 -9.75 -10.27 30.12
C PHE A 328 -9.70 -8.76 29.90
N ASP A 329 -9.49 -8.01 30.98
CA ASP A 329 -9.20 -6.58 30.95
C ASP A 329 -7.79 -6.29 30.40
N PRO A 330 -7.50 -5.07 29.91
CA PRO A 330 -6.20 -4.72 29.30
C PRO A 330 -4.97 -5.03 30.17
N GLY A 331 -5.11 -5.01 31.50
CA GLY A 331 -4.02 -5.35 32.42
C GLY A 331 -3.48 -6.77 32.25
N TYR A 332 -4.32 -7.71 31.82
CA TYR A 332 -3.93 -9.10 31.55
C TYR A 332 -2.89 -9.21 30.43
N TYR A 333 -3.06 -8.41 29.37
CA TYR A 333 -2.20 -8.44 28.19
C TYR A 333 -0.90 -7.65 28.38
N LEU A 334 -0.64 -7.13 29.59
CA LEU A 334 0.53 -6.30 29.93
C LEU A 334 0.57 -4.98 29.12
N THR A 335 -0.58 -4.34 28.96
CA THR A 335 -0.70 -3.03 28.30
C THR A 335 0.21 -1.99 28.94
N ARG A 336 1.01 -1.29 28.13
CA ARG A 336 1.95 -0.27 28.62
C ARG A 336 1.81 1.09 27.94
N TRP A 337 1.68 1.10 26.62
CA TRP A 337 1.81 2.31 25.82
C TRP A 337 0.54 2.62 25.04
N SER A 338 0.28 3.91 24.84
CA SER A 338 -0.77 4.36 23.93
C SER A 338 -0.43 3.96 22.48
N GLN A 339 -1.45 3.63 21.70
CA GLN A 339 -1.30 3.27 20.29
C GLN A 339 -1.26 4.50 19.38
N LEU A 340 -0.86 4.28 18.11
CA LEU A 340 -0.92 5.32 17.09
C LEU A 340 -2.35 5.80 16.85
N ARG A 341 -2.46 7.00 16.30
CA ARG A 341 -3.68 7.49 15.67
C ARG A 341 -3.25 7.84 14.26
N ASP A 342 -3.53 6.94 13.32
CA ASP A 342 -3.17 7.04 11.92
C ASP A 342 -4.42 6.78 11.06
N HIS A 343 -4.47 7.37 9.87
CA HIS A 343 -5.58 7.15 8.93
C HIS A 343 -5.14 7.34 7.47
N GLY A 344 -6.08 7.68 6.57
CA GLY A 344 -5.83 8.26 5.23
C GLY A 344 -4.69 7.62 4.45
N THR A 345 -4.86 6.33 4.15
CA THR A 345 -3.91 5.51 3.40
C THR A 345 -4.58 5.00 2.11
N SER A 346 -3.78 4.63 1.12
CA SER A 346 -4.19 3.86 -0.07
C SER A 346 -3.27 2.65 -0.25
N HIS A 347 -3.80 1.61 -0.89
CA HIS A 347 -3.06 0.39 -1.16
C HIS A 347 -3.40 -0.15 -2.55
N PHE A 348 -2.41 -0.73 -3.22
CA PHE A 348 -2.61 -1.45 -4.46
C PHE A 348 -1.60 -2.60 -4.62
N CYS A 349 -1.98 -3.57 -5.45
CA CYS A 349 -1.18 -4.72 -5.82
C CYS A 349 -1.03 -4.78 -7.35
N VAL A 350 0.12 -5.24 -7.83
CA VAL A 350 0.39 -5.49 -9.25
C VAL A 350 1.11 -6.82 -9.42
N VAL A 351 0.69 -7.62 -10.40
CA VAL A 351 1.43 -8.80 -10.87
C VAL A 351 1.49 -8.77 -12.39
N ASP A 352 2.68 -8.90 -12.97
CA ASP A 352 2.88 -8.91 -14.43
C ASP A 352 2.96 -10.32 -15.04
N ALA A 353 3.17 -10.39 -16.36
CA ALA A 353 3.22 -11.63 -17.12
C ALA A 353 4.31 -12.58 -16.62
N ASP A 354 5.45 -12.02 -16.22
CA ASP A 354 6.60 -12.76 -15.72
C ASP A 354 6.47 -13.15 -14.24
N ARG A 355 5.34 -12.81 -13.60
CA ARG A 355 5.06 -13.01 -12.17
C ARG A 355 5.94 -12.18 -11.25
N ASN A 356 6.50 -11.07 -11.74
CA ASN A 356 6.99 -10.05 -10.85
C ASN A 356 5.80 -9.45 -10.09
N ALA A 357 6.01 -9.14 -8.82
CA ALA A 357 4.94 -8.71 -7.93
C ALA A 357 5.34 -7.44 -7.18
N VAL A 358 4.39 -6.52 -7.06
CA VAL A 358 4.52 -5.30 -6.27
C VAL A 358 3.33 -5.19 -5.32
N SER A 359 3.64 -5.01 -4.04
CA SER A 359 2.67 -4.64 -2.99
C SER A 359 3.05 -3.27 -2.47
N MET A 360 2.19 -2.27 -2.65
CA MET A 360 2.48 -0.89 -2.23
C MET A 360 1.38 -0.33 -1.36
N THR A 361 1.75 0.14 -0.17
CA THR A 361 0.89 0.95 0.69
C THR A 361 1.47 2.36 0.78
N THR A 362 0.68 3.37 0.46
CA THR A 362 1.09 4.78 0.41
C THR A 362 0.11 5.66 1.17
N THR A 363 0.60 6.75 1.76
CA THR A 363 -0.15 7.53 2.72
C THR A 363 0.23 9.01 2.70
N VAL A 364 -0.69 9.88 3.11
CA VAL A 364 -0.38 11.23 3.61
C VAL A 364 -0.68 11.37 5.11
N ASN A 365 -0.86 10.24 5.79
CA ASN A 365 -1.45 10.04 7.11
C ASN A 365 -2.93 10.42 7.19
N TYR A 366 -3.33 11.48 7.88
CA TYR A 366 -4.76 11.77 8.01
C TYR A 366 -5.39 12.17 6.67
N TYR A 367 -6.72 12.19 6.62
CA TYR A 367 -7.40 12.68 5.42
C TYR A 367 -6.97 14.13 5.12
N PHE A 368 -6.38 14.31 3.94
CA PHE A 368 -5.69 15.51 3.45
C PHE A 368 -4.42 15.89 4.22
N GLY A 369 -3.79 14.93 4.90
CA GLY A 369 -2.54 15.08 5.64
C GLY A 369 -2.58 16.23 6.65
N ALA A 370 -1.64 17.16 6.51
CA ALA A 370 -1.56 18.38 7.30
C ALA A 370 -2.73 19.36 7.04
N ARG A 371 -3.67 19.00 6.18
CA ARG A 371 -4.74 19.84 5.61
C ARG A 371 -4.16 21.05 4.87
N MET A 372 -2.99 20.87 4.28
CA MET A 372 -2.28 21.88 3.52
C MET A 372 -2.09 21.41 2.09
N LEU A 373 -2.51 22.24 1.14
CA LEU A 373 -2.14 22.11 -0.25
C LEU A 373 -1.23 23.29 -0.60
N SER A 374 -0.02 23.01 -1.08
CA SER A 374 0.93 24.05 -1.48
C SER A 374 0.35 24.83 -2.67
N PRO A 375 0.06 26.13 -2.55
CA PRO A 375 -0.47 26.92 -3.66
C PRO A 375 0.48 26.99 -4.85
N SER A 376 1.79 26.85 -4.61
CA SER A 376 2.82 26.94 -5.65
C SER A 376 3.06 25.64 -6.41
N THR A 377 2.66 24.48 -5.85
CA THR A 377 2.97 23.15 -6.44
C THR A 377 1.75 22.24 -6.58
N GLY A 378 0.63 22.57 -5.95
CA GLY A 378 -0.58 21.74 -5.94
C GLY A 378 -0.49 20.50 -5.04
N ILE A 379 0.61 20.32 -4.32
CA ILE A 379 0.91 19.12 -3.54
C ILE A 379 0.21 19.19 -2.18
N VAL A 380 -0.52 18.14 -1.83
CA VAL A 380 -1.04 17.93 -0.46
C VAL A 380 0.11 17.44 0.41
N LEU A 381 0.38 18.16 1.49
CA LEU A 381 1.43 17.80 2.44
C LEU A 381 0.91 16.80 3.47
N ASN A 382 1.67 15.73 3.71
CA ASN A 382 1.39 14.79 4.80
C ASN A 382 1.44 15.44 6.19
N ASN A 383 0.89 14.74 7.18
CA ASN A 383 1.12 15.00 8.60
C ASN A 383 1.71 13.77 9.30
N GLU A 384 2.63 13.07 8.66
CA GLU A 384 3.15 11.79 9.16
C GLU A 384 3.85 11.91 10.51
N MET A 385 4.33 13.11 10.86
CA MET A 385 4.93 13.37 12.17
C MET A 385 3.95 13.17 13.34
N ASP A 386 2.65 13.14 13.09
CA ASP A 386 1.61 12.81 14.09
C ASP A 386 1.67 11.33 14.54
N ASP A 387 2.35 10.47 13.78
CA ASP A 387 2.58 9.08 14.17
C ASP A 387 3.70 8.95 15.21
N PHE A 388 4.47 10.01 15.50
CA PHE A 388 5.36 10.01 16.66
C PHE A 388 4.59 10.14 17.97
N SER A 389 5.04 9.39 18.98
CA SER A 389 4.64 9.61 20.37
C SER A 389 5.21 10.93 20.90
N THR A 390 4.40 11.67 21.63
CA THR A 390 4.83 12.94 22.25
C THR A 390 4.97 12.74 23.76
N PRO A 391 6.15 12.96 24.38
CA PRO A 391 6.38 12.65 25.80
C PRO A 391 5.40 13.29 26.79
N THR A 392 4.87 14.46 26.45
CA THR A 392 3.95 15.24 27.30
C THR A 392 2.48 15.03 26.97
N GLU A 393 2.17 14.21 25.98
CA GLU A 393 0.81 14.03 25.52
C GLU A 393 -0.04 13.26 26.54
N ARG A 394 -1.27 13.74 26.72
CA ARG A 394 -2.32 13.02 27.42
C ARG A 394 -3.20 12.34 26.39
N THR A 395 -2.99 11.05 26.21
CA THR A 395 -3.72 10.26 25.21
C THR A 395 -5.12 9.92 25.73
N PRO A 396 -6.12 9.77 24.84
CA PRO A 396 -7.50 9.45 25.25
C PRO A 396 -7.64 8.14 26.04
N ASP A 397 -6.75 7.18 25.77
CA ASP A 397 -6.67 5.89 26.47
C ASP A 397 -6.03 5.98 27.88
N LYS A 398 -5.50 7.17 28.25
CA LYS A 398 -4.82 7.46 29.52
C LYS A 398 -3.56 6.61 29.74
N LEU A 399 -2.99 6.02 28.69
CA LEU A 399 -1.71 5.32 28.74
C LEU A 399 -0.55 6.29 28.47
N PRO A 400 0.66 6.01 28.97
CA PRO A 400 1.82 6.82 28.63
C PRO A 400 2.18 6.66 27.13
N PRO A 401 2.73 7.73 26.51
CA PRO A 401 3.25 7.69 25.15
C PRO A 401 4.50 6.78 25.07
N ALA A 402 4.77 6.20 23.90
CA ALA A 402 5.81 5.18 23.74
C ALA A 402 7.20 5.80 23.50
N PRO A 403 8.20 5.58 24.38
CA PRO A 403 9.53 6.18 24.20
C PRO A 403 10.28 5.73 22.95
N ALA A 404 10.10 4.47 22.52
CA ALA A 404 10.68 3.94 21.29
C ALA A 404 10.30 4.82 20.08
N ASN A 405 9.08 5.35 20.08
CA ASN A 405 8.54 6.11 18.98
C ASN A 405 8.46 7.62 19.30
N PHE A 406 9.34 8.16 20.15
CA PHE A 406 9.47 9.61 20.28
C PHE A 406 10.12 10.23 19.04
N ILE A 407 9.69 11.45 18.71
CA ILE A 407 10.23 12.22 17.58
C ILE A 407 11.69 12.60 17.84
N GLU A 408 12.53 12.38 16.83
CA GLU A 408 13.93 12.79 16.81
C GLU A 408 14.27 13.27 15.39
N PRO A 409 15.20 14.22 15.22
CA PRO A 409 15.64 14.67 13.89
C PRO A 409 16.04 13.51 12.98
N ASN A 410 15.54 13.50 11.75
CA ASN A 410 15.75 12.48 10.71
C ASN A 410 15.18 11.08 10.99
N LYS A 411 14.54 10.87 12.15
CA LYS A 411 13.89 9.60 12.48
C LYS A 411 12.62 9.39 11.67
N ARG A 412 12.27 8.14 11.38
CA ARG A 412 10.99 7.74 10.78
C ARG A 412 9.99 7.32 11.87
N PRO A 413 8.71 7.72 11.79
CA PRO A 413 7.71 7.26 12.75
C PRO A 413 7.29 5.81 12.47
N LEU A 414 6.99 5.07 13.54
CA LEU A 414 6.41 3.72 13.47
C LEU A 414 5.16 3.73 12.60
N SER A 415 4.93 2.66 11.84
CA SER A 415 3.78 2.54 10.94
C SER A 415 3.00 1.24 11.10
N SER A 416 1.73 1.27 10.68
CA SER A 416 0.80 0.12 10.63
C SER A 416 0.68 -0.50 9.22
N MET A 417 1.28 0.12 8.20
CA MET A 417 1.20 -0.32 6.81
C MET A 417 1.77 -1.74 6.62
N THR A 418 1.01 -2.63 5.98
CA THR A 418 1.34 -4.06 5.85
C THR A 418 1.23 -4.56 4.40
N PRO A 419 2.04 -4.03 3.46
CA PRO A 419 2.14 -4.62 2.13
C PRO A 419 2.92 -5.93 2.19
N ILE A 420 2.35 -7.02 1.67
CA ILE A 420 2.99 -8.33 1.65
C ILE A 420 2.84 -9.05 0.31
N ILE A 421 3.80 -9.94 0.03
CA ILE A 421 3.76 -10.94 -1.03
C ILE A 421 3.79 -12.32 -0.35
N VAL A 422 2.89 -13.21 -0.77
CA VAL A 422 2.72 -14.56 -0.21
C VAL A 422 3.25 -15.59 -1.20
N LEU A 423 4.12 -16.48 -0.72
CA LEU A 423 4.66 -17.59 -1.49
C LEU A 423 4.22 -18.95 -0.93
N LYS A 424 4.03 -19.91 -1.83
CA LYS A 424 3.85 -21.33 -1.51
C LYS A 424 4.86 -22.15 -2.32
N ASN A 425 5.69 -22.94 -1.65
CA ASN A 425 6.78 -23.69 -2.29
C ASN A 425 7.67 -22.79 -3.17
N ASP A 426 8.01 -21.60 -2.66
CA ASP A 426 8.76 -20.53 -3.33
C ASP A 426 8.15 -19.96 -4.63
N GLN A 427 6.92 -20.35 -4.97
CA GLN A 427 6.13 -19.78 -6.06
C GLN A 427 5.18 -18.71 -5.54
N LEU A 428 4.90 -17.69 -6.35
CA LEU A 428 3.93 -16.64 -6.04
C LEU A 428 2.55 -17.26 -5.81
N ALA A 429 2.01 -17.13 -4.61
CA ALA A 429 0.65 -17.54 -4.26
C ALA A 429 -0.32 -16.35 -4.25
N GLY A 430 0.15 -15.18 -3.83
CA GLY A 430 -0.63 -13.96 -3.93
C GLY A 430 0.09 -12.71 -3.43
N VAL A 431 -0.58 -11.57 -3.56
CA VAL A 431 -0.14 -10.25 -3.13
C VAL A 431 -1.30 -9.60 -2.39
N VAL A 432 -1.06 -9.10 -1.18
CA VAL A 432 -2.11 -8.51 -0.35
C VAL A 432 -1.56 -7.38 0.48
N GLY A 433 -2.43 -6.42 0.77
CA GLY A 433 -2.20 -5.38 1.75
C GLY A 433 -3.49 -4.57 1.94
N GLY A 434 -3.37 -3.44 2.63
CA GLY A 434 -4.53 -2.58 2.80
C GLY A 434 -4.19 -1.18 3.31
N SER A 435 -5.22 -0.36 3.37
CA SER A 435 -5.24 0.99 3.95
C SER A 435 -6.13 1.05 5.20
N GLY A 436 -6.07 2.15 5.97
CA GLY A 436 -6.94 2.35 7.16
C GLY A 436 -6.20 2.42 8.50
N GLY A 437 -4.96 2.90 8.54
CA GLY A 437 -4.19 3.07 9.77
C GLY A 437 -4.01 1.78 10.58
N LEU A 438 -4.26 1.83 11.89
CA LEU A 438 -4.19 0.68 12.80
C LEU A 438 -5.06 -0.52 12.38
N TYR A 439 -6.06 -0.32 11.52
CA TYR A 439 -6.90 -1.38 11.02
C TYR A 439 -6.25 -2.21 9.90
N ILE A 440 -5.12 -1.76 9.34
CA ILE A 440 -4.42 -2.46 8.26
C ILE A 440 -3.96 -3.84 8.70
N ILE A 441 -3.21 -3.93 9.81
CA ILE A 441 -2.66 -5.20 10.33
C ILE A 441 -3.77 -6.26 10.53
N PRO A 442 -4.82 -6.00 11.34
CA PRO A 442 -5.90 -6.98 11.53
C PRO A 442 -6.66 -7.30 10.24
N ALA A 443 -6.84 -6.36 9.32
CA ALA A 443 -7.53 -6.64 8.05
C ALA A 443 -6.72 -7.56 7.14
N VAL A 444 -5.42 -7.29 6.97
CA VAL A 444 -4.54 -8.13 6.14
C VAL A 444 -4.41 -9.53 6.73
N ILE A 445 -4.35 -9.68 8.06
CA ILE A 445 -4.40 -10.98 8.73
C ILE A 445 -5.71 -11.72 8.40
N GLN A 446 -6.86 -11.06 8.49
CA GLN A 446 -8.15 -11.68 8.21
C GLN A 446 -8.27 -12.11 6.75
N VAL A 447 -7.89 -11.27 5.79
CA VAL A 447 -7.88 -11.63 4.35
C VAL A 447 -6.93 -12.80 4.10
N PHE A 448 -5.75 -12.79 4.73
CA PHE A 448 -4.79 -13.91 4.62
C PHE A 448 -5.40 -15.22 5.15
N LEU A 449 -6.00 -15.20 6.34
CA LEU A 449 -6.63 -16.38 6.93
C LEU A 449 -7.79 -16.88 6.08
N ASN A 450 -8.66 -15.97 5.62
CA ASN A 450 -9.83 -16.30 4.81
C ASN A 450 -9.43 -17.01 3.52
N HIS A 451 -8.47 -16.47 2.77
CA HIS A 451 -8.10 -17.05 1.48
C HIS A 451 -7.11 -18.22 1.63
N PHE A 452 -5.96 -18.02 2.28
CA PHE A 452 -4.87 -18.98 2.26
C PHE A 452 -5.01 -20.12 3.28
N VAL A 453 -5.88 -19.99 4.27
CA VAL A 453 -6.06 -21.00 5.35
C VAL A 453 -7.46 -21.59 5.36
N LEU A 454 -8.49 -20.76 5.13
CA LEU A 454 -9.88 -21.18 5.06
C LEU A 454 -10.35 -21.49 3.63
N GLU A 455 -9.48 -21.30 2.63
CA GLU A 455 -9.71 -21.62 1.23
C GLU A 455 -10.96 -20.94 0.64
N MET A 456 -11.27 -19.73 1.12
CA MET A 456 -12.34 -18.91 0.56
C MET A 456 -11.94 -18.35 -0.79
N GLU A 457 -12.92 -18.21 -1.69
CA GLU A 457 -12.73 -17.50 -2.97
C GLU A 457 -12.20 -16.07 -2.73
N PRO A 458 -11.33 -15.52 -3.60
CA PRO A 458 -10.62 -14.27 -3.36
C PRO A 458 -11.54 -13.09 -2.97
N LEU A 459 -12.63 -12.88 -3.70
CA LEU A 459 -13.57 -11.79 -3.41
C LEU A 459 -14.27 -12.01 -2.07
N SER A 460 -14.76 -13.22 -1.81
CA SER A 460 -15.38 -13.57 -0.53
C SER A 460 -14.42 -13.39 0.65
N ALA A 461 -13.13 -13.69 0.46
CA ALA A 461 -12.10 -13.49 1.48
C ALA A 461 -11.90 -12.02 1.86
N VAL A 462 -12.02 -11.11 0.88
CA VAL A 462 -11.94 -9.65 1.06
C VAL A 462 -13.26 -9.09 1.63
N GLN A 463 -14.41 -9.57 1.18
CA GLN A 463 -15.73 -9.11 1.61
C GLN A 463 -16.12 -9.61 3.01
N GLN A 464 -15.55 -10.72 3.47
CA GLN A 464 -15.87 -11.31 4.78
C GLN A 464 -15.87 -10.23 5.89
N PRO A 465 -16.95 -10.09 6.69
CA PRO A 465 -17.02 -9.06 7.73
C PRO A 465 -15.87 -9.18 8.73
N ARG A 466 -15.18 -8.06 8.97
CA ARG A 466 -13.97 -7.99 9.79
C ARG A 466 -14.24 -7.49 11.20
N VAL A 467 -13.34 -7.88 12.10
CA VAL A 467 -13.25 -7.32 13.46
C VAL A 467 -11.91 -6.61 13.66
N TYR A 468 -11.92 -5.62 14.54
CA TYR A 468 -10.74 -4.84 14.91
C TYR A 468 -10.66 -4.71 16.44
N HIS A 469 -9.44 -4.68 16.96
CA HIS A 469 -9.18 -4.41 18.36
C HIS A 469 -7.82 -3.72 18.48
N LYS A 470 -7.70 -2.71 19.35
CA LYS A 470 -6.43 -1.97 19.55
C LYS A 470 -5.92 -2.00 20.99
N LEU A 471 -6.37 -3.01 21.73
CA LEU A 471 -6.11 -3.27 23.16
C LEU A 471 -6.81 -2.29 24.11
N VAL A 472 -6.66 -0.98 23.90
CA VAL A 472 -7.37 0.06 24.67
C VAL A 472 -8.04 1.09 23.72
N PRO A 473 -9.36 1.35 23.85
CA PRO A 473 -10.30 0.72 24.78
C PRO A 473 -10.44 -0.79 24.52
N ASN A 474 -10.90 -1.53 25.54
CA ASN A 474 -11.08 -2.98 25.48
C ASN A 474 -12.39 -3.32 24.78
N GLU A 475 -12.51 -2.89 23.54
CA GLU A 475 -13.71 -2.95 22.72
C GLU A 475 -13.36 -3.56 21.37
N VAL A 476 -14.17 -4.53 20.95
CA VAL A 476 -14.10 -5.11 19.61
C VAL A 476 -14.95 -4.24 18.70
N LEU A 477 -14.29 -3.56 17.78
CA LEU A 477 -15.00 -2.93 16.68
C LEU A 477 -15.34 -4.03 15.66
N TYR A 478 -16.57 -4.08 15.21
CA TYR A 478 -16.98 -5.01 14.16
C TYR A 478 -17.63 -4.26 13.01
N GLU A 479 -17.37 -4.72 11.79
CA GLU A 479 -17.98 -4.11 10.62
C GLU A 479 -19.50 -4.30 10.64
N ASN A 480 -20.17 -3.18 10.44
CA ASN A 480 -21.59 -3.05 10.22
C ASN A 480 -21.77 -1.93 9.21
N TRP A 481 -21.48 -2.21 7.94
CA TRP A 481 -21.26 -1.21 6.90
C TRP A 481 -22.18 -1.47 5.71
N THR A 482 -22.93 -0.45 5.29
CA THR A 482 -23.55 -0.43 3.94
C THR A 482 -22.56 0.18 2.95
N VAL A 483 -22.04 -0.62 2.02
CA VAL A 483 -21.00 -0.20 1.08
C VAL A 483 -21.60 0.56 -0.11
N ILE A 484 -20.75 1.01 -1.04
CA ILE A 484 -21.11 2.00 -2.07
C ILE A 484 -22.22 1.50 -3.01
N ASP A 485 -22.27 0.20 -3.29
CA ASP A 485 -23.31 -0.45 -4.10
C ASP A 485 -24.62 -0.73 -3.34
N GLY A 486 -24.66 -0.47 -2.03
CA GLY A 486 -25.80 -0.72 -1.15
C GLY A 486 -25.80 -2.08 -0.44
N GLU A 487 -24.82 -2.94 -0.68
CA GLU A 487 -24.66 -4.20 0.05
C GLU A 487 -24.31 -3.93 1.53
N ARG A 488 -24.90 -4.74 2.42
CA ARG A 488 -24.65 -4.66 3.85
C ARG A 488 -23.67 -5.74 4.28
N ILE A 489 -22.46 -5.31 4.63
CA ILE A 489 -21.42 -6.14 5.23
C ILE A 489 -21.53 -6.02 6.75
N GLU A 490 -21.98 -7.09 7.41
CA GLU A 490 -22.18 -7.09 8.86
C GLU A 490 -21.72 -8.39 9.52
N LEU A 491 -21.02 -8.27 10.65
CA LEU A 491 -20.66 -9.44 11.46
C LEU A 491 -21.93 -10.17 11.96
N SER A 492 -22.00 -11.48 11.69
CA SER A 492 -23.19 -12.28 11.99
C SER A 492 -23.64 -12.18 13.45
N LEU A 493 -24.96 -12.20 13.69
CA LEU A 493 -25.55 -12.22 15.04
C LEU A 493 -24.99 -13.38 15.88
N LYS A 494 -24.86 -14.57 15.28
CA LYS A 494 -24.26 -15.75 15.92
C LYS A 494 -22.85 -15.48 16.44
N THR A 495 -22.00 -14.82 15.66
CA THR A 495 -20.64 -14.46 16.10
C THR A 495 -20.67 -13.40 17.18
N ARG A 496 -21.52 -12.37 17.04
CA ARG A 496 -21.67 -11.32 18.05
C ARG A 496 -22.11 -11.87 19.41
N ASP A 497 -23.13 -12.72 19.43
CA ASP A 497 -23.63 -13.34 20.66
C ASP A 497 -22.57 -14.25 21.29
N PHE A 498 -21.86 -15.02 20.46
CA PHE A 498 -20.77 -15.87 20.92
C PHE A 498 -19.63 -15.08 21.58
N LEU A 499 -19.29 -13.90 21.05
CA LEU A 499 -18.27 -13.02 21.61
C LEU A 499 -18.76 -12.36 22.91
N LYS A 500 -20.01 -11.88 22.94
CA LYS A 500 -20.63 -11.31 24.15
C LYS A 500 -20.68 -12.30 25.30
N GLN A 501 -21.02 -13.57 25.02
CA GLN A 501 -21.03 -14.65 26.03
C GLN A 501 -19.65 -14.91 26.65
N ARG A 502 -18.57 -14.47 26.00
CA ARG A 502 -17.18 -14.57 26.48
C ARG A 502 -16.67 -13.29 27.12
N GLY A 503 -17.53 -12.27 27.25
CA GLY A 503 -17.21 -10.99 27.88
C GLY A 503 -16.68 -9.91 26.95
N HIS A 504 -16.69 -10.09 25.64
CA HIS A 504 -16.27 -9.02 24.71
C HIS A 504 -17.31 -7.90 24.67
N SER A 505 -16.85 -6.66 24.86
CA SER A 505 -17.62 -5.47 24.49
C SER A 505 -17.55 -5.28 22.98
N LEU A 506 -18.70 -5.06 22.33
CA LEU A 506 -18.79 -4.98 20.87
C LEU A 506 -19.38 -3.62 20.44
N GLU A 507 -18.66 -2.91 19.59
CA GLU A 507 -19.12 -1.64 19.01
C GLU A 507 -19.23 -1.76 17.48
N PRO A 508 -20.38 -1.42 16.88
CA PRO A 508 -20.50 -1.40 15.43
C PRO A 508 -19.61 -0.31 14.84
N HIS A 509 -19.01 -0.60 13.68
CA HIS A 509 -18.14 0.33 12.99
C HIS A 509 -18.50 0.44 11.50
N GLU A 510 -18.82 1.67 11.08
CA GLU A 510 -19.15 2.05 9.69
C GLU A 510 -17.90 2.63 9.01
N GLY A 511 -16.86 1.80 8.92
CA GLY A 511 -15.54 2.16 8.39
C GLY A 511 -14.52 1.11 8.79
N GLY A 512 -13.32 1.18 8.22
CA GLY A 512 -12.30 0.19 8.47
C GLY A 512 -11.18 0.23 7.45
N ALA A 513 -10.53 -0.91 7.27
CA ALA A 513 -9.49 -1.06 6.27
C ALA A 513 -10.06 -1.31 4.87
N ILE A 514 -9.32 -0.97 3.82
CA ILE A 514 -9.64 -1.37 2.44
C ILE A 514 -8.50 -2.29 1.97
N CYS A 515 -8.81 -3.51 1.57
CA CYS A 515 -7.79 -4.49 1.15
C CYS A 515 -7.77 -4.70 -0.37
N GLN A 516 -6.58 -4.89 -0.94
CA GLN A 516 -6.46 -5.35 -2.33
C GLN A 516 -5.82 -6.73 -2.30
N LEU A 517 -6.26 -7.63 -3.19
CA LEU A 517 -5.77 -9.00 -3.24
C LEU A 517 -5.60 -9.45 -4.69
N ILE A 518 -4.41 -9.97 -4.99
CA ILE A 518 -4.14 -10.75 -6.21
C ILE A 518 -3.76 -12.17 -5.77
N VAL A 519 -4.32 -13.18 -6.42
CA VAL A 519 -4.02 -14.59 -6.17
C VAL A 519 -3.55 -15.23 -7.47
N GLN A 520 -2.55 -16.11 -7.39
CA GLN A 520 -2.20 -17.00 -8.49
C GLN A 520 -2.71 -18.41 -8.20
N ASN A 521 -3.47 -18.99 -9.12
CA ASN A 521 -3.89 -20.39 -9.03
C ASN A 521 -2.68 -21.31 -9.23
N LEU A 522 -2.28 -22.05 -8.20
CA LEU A 522 -1.12 -22.96 -8.23
C LEU A 522 -1.45 -24.41 -8.63
N GLN A 523 -2.70 -24.73 -8.94
CA GLN A 523 -3.13 -26.10 -9.26
C GLN A 523 -2.92 -26.47 -10.72
N LYS A 524 -3.09 -25.50 -11.64
CA LYS A 524 -3.04 -25.71 -13.09
C LYS A 524 -2.19 -24.65 -13.75
N SER A 525 -1.26 -25.07 -14.62
CA SER A 525 -0.49 -24.11 -15.40
C SER A 525 -1.29 -23.66 -16.63
N VAL A 526 -1.11 -22.40 -17.02
CA VAL A 526 -1.70 -21.84 -18.24
C VAL A 526 -1.16 -22.55 -19.50
N ASP A 527 0.10 -23.03 -19.46
CA ASP A 527 0.80 -23.63 -20.60
C ASP A 527 0.58 -25.15 -20.79
N ASP A 528 -0.40 -25.78 -20.14
CA ASP A 528 -0.61 -27.24 -20.20
C ASP A 528 -1.15 -27.74 -21.58
N GLY A 529 -1.12 -26.91 -22.63
CA GLY A 529 -1.63 -27.17 -23.98
C GLY A 529 -0.57 -27.23 -25.10
N VAL A 530 0.22 -28.32 -25.14
CA VAL A 530 0.92 -28.90 -26.33
C VAL A 530 2.13 -28.10 -26.91
N HIS A 531 3.38 -28.58 -26.87
CA HIS A 531 3.95 -29.59 -27.79
C HIS A 531 5.24 -30.25 -27.26
N GLY A 532 5.30 -31.59 -27.40
CA GLY A 532 6.56 -32.32 -27.52
C GLY A 532 7.04 -32.98 -26.23
N GLY A 533 6.76 -34.28 -26.11
CA GLY A 533 7.22 -35.10 -24.99
C GLY A 533 8.72 -35.06 -24.80
N ARG A 534 9.16 -34.37 -23.75
CA ARG A 534 10.40 -34.65 -23.01
C ARG A 534 10.09 -34.40 -21.53
N ARG A 535 9.91 -35.49 -20.78
CA ARG A 535 10.03 -35.46 -19.32
C ARG A 535 11.49 -35.12 -19.01
N PHE A 536 11.76 -33.85 -18.74
CA PHE A 536 13.04 -33.41 -18.19
C PHE A 536 12.96 -33.44 -16.66
N GLY A 537 14.05 -33.90 -16.04
CA GLY A 537 14.15 -34.17 -14.61
C GLY A 537 13.94 -32.95 -13.72
N ALA A 538 13.57 -33.22 -12.48
CA ALA A 538 13.11 -32.32 -11.43
C ALA A 538 14.19 -31.38 -10.84
N THR A 539 14.91 -30.64 -11.68
CA THR A 539 15.90 -29.63 -11.25
C THR A 539 15.88 -28.41 -12.19
N SER A 540 14.90 -27.54 -12.05
CA SER A 540 15.01 -26.14 -12.48
C SER A 540 14.00 -25.27 -11.72
N ASN A 541 14.48 -24.18 -11.12
CA ASN A 541 13.71 -23.03 -10.58
C ASN A 541 12.85 -22.36 -11.66
N ARG A 542 11.91 -23.07 -12.28
CA ARG A 542 11.02 -22.48 -13.29
C ARG A 542 9.91 -21.72 -12.56
N VAL A 543 9.71 -20.46 -12.93
CA VAL A 543 8.59 -19.66 -12.46
C VAL A 543 7.29 -20.32 -12.90
N PHE A 544 6.41 -20.61 -11.94
CA PHE A 544 5.10 -21.16 -12.18
C PHE A 544 4.16 -20.08 -12.70
N HIS A 545 3.43 -20.38 -13.77
CA HIS A 545 2.45 -19.50 -14.40
C HIS A 545 1.07 -20.16 -14.37
N GLY A 546 0.24 -19.70 -13.43
CA GLY A 546 -1.18 -20.01 -13.32
C GLY A 546 -2.04 -18.79 -13.56
N MET A 547 -3.36 -18.98 -13.64
CA MET A 547 -4.31 -17.87 -13.77
C MET A 547 -4.15 -16.89 -12.59
N LEU A 548 -4.10 -15.60 -12.89
CA LEU A 548 -4.10 -14.53 -11.89
C LEU A 548 -5.54 -14.07 -11.68
N THR A 549 -5.96 -13.96 -10.43
CA THR A 549 -7.27 -13.42 -10.04
C THR A 549 -7.04 -12.19 -9.18
N ALA A 550 -7.48 -11.03 -9.65
CA ALA A 550 -7.43 -9.76 -8.93
C ALA A 550 -8.81 -9.38 -8.40
N VAL A 551 -8.85 -8.91 -7.16
CA VAL A 551 -10.05 -8.40 -6.50
C VAL A 551 -9.73 -7.14 -5.71
N SER A 552 -10.68 -6.21 -5.72
CA SER A 552 -10.64 -4.97 -4.96
C SER A 552 -11.73 -4.95 -3.90
N ASP A 553 -11.45 -4.39 -2.73
CA ASP A 553 -12.44 -4.32 -1.64
C ASP A 553 -13.61 -3.39 -2.00
N PRO A 554 -14.85 -3.91 -2.12
CA PRO A 554 -16.03 -3.16 -2.57
C PRO A 554 -16.53 -2.14 -1.53
N ARG A 555 -15.97 -2.18 -0.31
CA ARG A 555 -16.15 -1.12 0.69
C ARG A 555 -15.68 0.24 0.20
N LYS A 556 -14.86 0.27 -0.84
CA LYS A 556 -14.49 1.46 -1.62
C LYS A 556 -14.76 1.19 -3.10
N ASP A 557 -14.73 2.22 -3.93
CA ASP A 557 -14.92 2.13 -5.39
C ASP A 557 -13.66 1.57 -6.09
N GLY A 558 -12.94 0.67 -5.43
CA GLY A 558 -11.80 -0.04 -6.01
C GLY A 558 -12.31 -1.09 -6.98
N ARG A 559 -11.72 -1.16 -8.16
CA ARG A 559 -12.03 -2.18 -9.18
C ARG A 559 -10.74 -2.74 -9.74
N PRO A 560 -10.59 -4.07 -9.88
CA PRO A 560 -9.39 -4.64 -10.47
C PRO A 560 -9.39 -4.46 -11.99
N ALA A 561 -8.22 -4.60 -12.61
CA ALA A 561 -8.04 -4.58 -14.06
C ALA A 561 -6.98 -5.61 -14.49
N GLY A 562 -7.02 -6.04 -15.75
CA GLY A 562 -6.12 -7.06 -16.29
C GLY A 562 -5.77 -6.81 -17.76
N VAL A 563 -4.76 -7.55 -18.24
CA VAL A 563 -4.24 -7.46 -19.63
C VAL A 563 -4.53 -8.72 -20.43
#